data_AF-A0A3R8TZ16-F1
#
_entry.id   AF-A0A3R8TZ16-F1
#
_cell.length_a   1.000
_cell.length_b   1.000
_cell.length_c   1.000
_cell.angle_alpha   90.00
_cell.angle_beta   90.00
_cell.angle_gamma   90.00
#
_symmetry.space_group_name_H-M   'P 1'
#
loop_
_entity.id
_entity.type
_entity.pdbx_description
1 polymer ?
#
loop_
_entity_poly.entity_id
_entity_poly.type
_entity_poly.pdbx_seq_one_letter_code
_entity_poly.pdbx_strand_id
1 'polypeptide(L)'
;MGAFLGLQWVLQMEVAMRPSTVESLKESLAIWQELEAGDLAQRSLVTEMDGEIQRKILSLESLLGLYAVHGLGLTLKHCRTDSWGILSEDSSEPGRYRWTMFGKDGFTGHCTQDTAELCIGDMLDDGFMIPDMGALERLSCTTEWQRGMEVCAVIQACNAGRMSWQEANDRYAEIDQRYRSAA
;
A
#
# COMPACT_ATOMS: atom_id res chain seq x y z
N MET A 1 8.41 8.22 -35.92
CA MET A 1 9.05 8.79 -34.72
C MET A 1 8.05 9.44 -33.75
N GLY A 2 6.91 9.97 -34.18
CA GLY A 2 5.92 10.59 -33.27
C GLY A 2 5.17 9.63 -32.33
N ALA A 3 4.72 8.46 -32.83
CA ALA A 3 3.90 7.53 -32.04
C ALA A 3 4.65 6.88 -30.86
N PHE A 4 5.94 6.60 -31.03
CA PHE A 4 6.78 5.97 -29.99
C PHE A 4 7.06 6.93 -28.82
N LEU A 5 7.22 8.23 -29.12
CA LEU A 5 7.36 9.28 -28.10
C LEU A 5 6.04 9.52 -27.35
N GLY A 6 4.89 9.37 -28.04
CA GLY A 6 3.57 9.43 -27.40
C GLY A 6 3.37 8.32 -26.38
N LEU A 7 3.65 7.06 -26.74
CA LEU A 7 3.51 5.91 -25.83
C LEU A 7 4.45 6.00 -24.62
N GLN A 8 5.69 6.44 -24.83
CA GLN A 8 6.64 6.60 -23.73
C GLN A 8 6.25 7.72 -22.75
N TRP A 9 5.62 8.79 -23.25
CA TRP A 9 5.10 9.86 -22.40
C TRP A 9 3.87 9.42 -21.60
N VAL A 10 2.96 8.66 -22.21
CA VAL A 10 1.77 8.12 -21.52
C VAL A 10 2.16 7.14 -20.42
N LEU A 11 3.12 6.23 -20.67
CA LEU A 11 3.65 5.34 -19.65
C LEU A 11 4.29 6.10 -18.47
N GLN A 12 4.94 7.23 -18.73
CA GLN A 12 5.48 8.09 -17.66
C GLN A 12 4.39 8.82 -16.87
N MET A 13 3.30 9.21 -17.52
CA MET A 13 2.15 9.81 -16.82
C MET A 13 1.42 8.81 -15.94
N GLU A 14 1.25 7.57 -16.40
CA GLU A 14 0.53 6.53 -15.67
C GLU A 14 1.24 6.14 -14.37
N VAL A 15 2.58 6.11 -14.38
CA VAL A 15 3.41 5.94 -13.17
C VAL A 15 3.35 7.16 -12.24
N ALA A 16 3.04 8.35 -12.76
CA ALA A 16 2.99 9.59 -11.98
C ALA A 16 1.65 9.83 -11.25
N MET A 17 0.61 9.02 -11.48
CA MET A 17 -0.73 9.21 -10.91
C MET A 17 -1.02 8.36 -9.66
N ARG A 18 0.01 8.12 -8.84
CA ARG A 18 -0.16 7.54 -7.51
C ARG A 18 -0.44 8.64 -6.46
N PRO A 19 -1.37 8.45 -5.52
CA PRO A 19 -2.32 7.35 -5.44
C PRO A 19 -3.39 7.41 -6.54
N SER A 20 -3.78 6.25 -7.05
CA SER A 20 -4.82 6.14 -8.08
C SER A 20 -6.20 6.51 -7.53
N THR A 21 -6.95 7.35 -8.23
CA THR A 21 -8.37 7.60 -7.98
C THR A 21 -9.20 7.01 -9.11
N VAL A 22 -10.52 6.82 -8.90
CA VAL A 22 -11.39 6.33 -9.98
C VAL A 22 -11.39 7.33 -11.13
N GLU A 23 -11.37 8.63 -10.83
CA GLU A 23 -11.30 9.71 -11.81
C GLU A 23 -10.00 9.66 -12.61
N SER A 24 -8.83 9.63 -11.95
CA SER A 24 -7.54 9.64 -12.64
C SER A 24 -7.34 8.41 -13.53
N LEU A 25 -7.83 7.24 -13.11
CA LEU A 25 -7.80 6.03 -13.92
C LEU A 25 -8.75 6.11 -15.12
N LYS A 26 -9.93 6.74 -14.99
CA LYS A 26 -10.86 6.96 -16.11
C LYS A 26 -10.30 7.95 -17.13
N GLU A 27 -9.62 9.00 -16.67
CA GLU A 27 -8.90 9.94 -17.54
C GLU A 27 -7.78 9.21 -18.30
N SER A 28 -7.00 8.38 -17.59
CA SER A 28 -5.95 7.54 -18.21
C SER A 28 -6.53 6.62 -19.28
N LEU A 29 -7.64 5.96 -18.97
CA LEU A 29 -8.31 5.05 -19.90
C LEU A 29 -8.73 5.77 -21.19
N ALA A 30 -9.31 6.97 -21.05
CA ALA A 30 -9.73 7.77 -22.19
C ALA A 30 -8.53 8.14 -23.09
N ILE A 31 -7.40 8.54 -22.49
CA ILE A 31 -6.16 8.82 -23.22
C ILE A 31 -5.70 7.59 -24.01
N TRP A 32 -5.67 6.41 -23.37
CA TRP A 32 -5.26 5.18 -24.05
C TRP A 32 -6.20 4.75 -25.18
N GLN A 33 -7.50 5.01 -25.05
CA GLN A 33 -8.50 4.69 -26.06
C GLN A 33 -8.46 5.62 -27.28
N GLU A 34 -7.98 6.84 -27.12
CA GLU A 34 -7.80 7.81 -28.21
C GLU A 34 -6.51 7.57 -29.02
N LEU A 35 -5.58 6.74 -28.52
CA LEU A 35 -4.32 6.47 -29.21
C LEU A 35 -4.52 5.65 -30.49
N GLU A 36 -4.25 6.27 -31.63
CA GLU A 36 -4.16 5.56 -32.91
C GLU A 36 -2.89 4.70 -32.96
N ALA A 37 -3.06 3.39 -32.82
CA ALA A 37 -1.96 2.44 -32.92
C ALA A 37 -1.60 2.14 -34.39
N GLY A 38 -0.42 2.59 -34.81
CA GLY A 38 0.05 2.51 -36.19
C GLY A 38 0.45 1.10 -36.63
N ASP A 39 1.23 0.40 -35.80
CA ASP A 39 1.71 -0.97 -36.07
C ASP A 39 1.10 -2.03 -35.11
N LEU A 40 1.33 -3.31 -35.41
CA LEU A 40 0.78 -4.43 -34.62
C LEU A 40 1.30 -4.47 -33.17
N ALA A 41 2.55 -4.09 -32.94
CA ALA A 41 3.12 -4.08 -31.59
C ALA A 41 2.49 -2.97 -30.74
N GLN A 42 2.29 -1.80 -31.33
CA GLN A 42 1.58 -0.68 -30.70
C GLN A 42 0.13 -1.05 -30.39
N ARG A 43 -0.56 -1.76 -31.30
CA ARG A 43 -1.94 -2.23 -31.05
C ARG A 43 -2.02 -3.20 -29.88
N SER A 44 -1.07 -4.12 -29.80
CA SER A 44 -0.97 -5.07 -28.68
C SER A 44 -0.79 -4.35 -27.36
N LEU A 45 0.15 -3.38 -27.30
CA LEU A 45 0.41 -2.61 -26.10
C LEU A 45 -0.81 -1.77 -25.67
N VAL A 46 -1.45 -1.06 -26.58
CA VAL A 46 -2.67 -0.27 -26.27
C VAL A 46 -3.78 -1.16 -25.72
N THR A 47 -3.98 -2.36 -26.29
CA THR A 47 -4.98 -3.32 -25.82
C THR A 47 -4.65 -3.87 -24.43
N GLU A 48 -3.37 -4.14 -24.16
CA GLU A 48 -2.89 -4.61 -22.86
C GLU A 48 -3.14 -3.57 -21.77
N MET A 49 -2.74 -2.31 -22.03
CA MET A 49 -2.87 -1.20 -21.09
C MET A 49 -4.34 -0.82 -20.84
N ASP A 50 -5.18 -0.75 -21.89
CA ASP A 50 -6.64 -0.57 -21.74
C ASP A 50 -7.23 -1.62 -20.81
N GLY A 51 -6.84 -2.89 -20.99
CA GLY A 51 -7.27 -3.99 -20.13
C GLY A 51 -6.75 -3.88 -18.70
N GLU A 52 -5.51 -3.43 -18.49
CA GLU A 52 -4.94 -3.20 -17.15
C GLU A 52 -5.66 -2.10 -16.39
N ILE A 53 -5.87 -0.95 -17.04
CA ILE A 53 -6.55 0.19 -16.42
C ILE A 53 -8.00 -0.17 -16.08
N GLN A 54 -8.73 -0.84 -16.98
CA GLN A 54 -10.09 -1.31 -16.69
C GLN A 54 -10.14 -2.24 -15.48
N ARG A 55 -9.21 -3.21 -15.38
CA ARG A 55 -9.13 -4.10 -14.20
C ARG A 55 -8.85 -3.33 -12.92
N LYS A 56 -7.99 -2.31 -12.99
CA LYS A 56 -7.64 -1.46 -11.85
C LYS A 56 -8.82 -0.60 -11.40
N ILE A 57 -9.58 0.00 -12.33
CA ILE A 57 -10.81 0.73 -12.03
C ILE A 57 -11.80 -0.18 -11.30
N LEU A 58 -12.09 -1.37 -11.85
CA LEU A 58 -13.03 -2.30 -11.23
C LEU A 58 -12.58 -2.73 -9.82
N SER A 59 -11.27 -2.93 -9.64
CA SER A 59 -10.71 -3.26 -8.33
C SER A 59 -10.88 -2.10 -7.34
N LEU A 60 -10.57 -0.87 -7.74
CA LEU A 60 -10.71 0.31 -6.90
C LEU A 60 -12.17 0.56 -6.53
N GLU A 61 -13.09 0.51 -7.51
CA GLU A 61 -14.53 0.67 -7.27
C GLU A 61 -15.06 -0.41 -6.32
N SER A 62 -14.58 -1.66 -6.44
CA SER A 62 -14.92 -2.72 -5.50
C SER A 62 -14.42 -2.46 -4.09
N LEU A 63 -13.19 -1.97 -3.93
CA LEU A 63 -12.61 -1.64 -2.61
C LEU A 63 -13.32 -0.43 -1.97
N LEU A 64 -13.67 0.57 -2.76
CA LEU A 64 -14.49 1.70 -2.31
C LEU A 64 -15.89 1.24 -1.89
N GLY A 65 -16.47 0.26 -2.58
CA GLY A 65 -17.72 -0.38 -2.16
C GLY A 65 -17.60 -1.08 -0.80
N LEU A 66 -16.48 -1.77 -0.54
CA LEU A 66 -16.21 -2.35 0.77
C LEU A 66 -16.01 -1.28 1.85
N TYR A 67 -15.32 -0.18 1.53
CA TYR A 67 -15.19 0.94 2.44
C TYR A 67 -16.55 1.57 2.78
N ALA A 68 -17.45 1.72 1.82
CA ALA A 68 -18.79 2.22 2.08
C ALA A 68 -19.60 1.35 3.07
N VAL A 69 -19.29 0.05 3.15
CA VAL A 69 -19.93 -0.90 4.07
C VAL A 69 -19.24 -0.94 5.43
N HIS A 70 -17.90 -0.99 5.45
CA HIS A 70 -17.12 -1.22 6.67
C HIS A 70 -16.58 0.04 7.33
N GLY A 71 -16.41 1.13 6.56
CA GLY A 71 -15.83 2.38 7.02
C GLY A 71 -14.36 2.24 7.45
N LEU A 72 -14.01 3.01 8.48
CA LEU A 72 -12.69 2.94 9.12
C LEU A 72 -12.46 1.54 9.71
N GLY A 73 -11.21 1.09 9.68
CA GLY A 73 -10.82 -0.28 10.03
C GLY A 73 -10.83 -1.24 8.84
N LEU A 74 -11.20 -0.79 7.64
CA LEU A 74 -11.04 -1.58 6.41
C LEU A 74 -9.59 -2.08 6.34
N THR A 75 -9.44 -3.41 6.36
CA THR A 75 -8.15 -4.09 6.39
C THR A 75 -8.02 -4.94 5.14
N LEU A 76 -6.97 -4.68 4.36
CA LEU A 76 -6.66 -5.40 3.13
C LEU A 76 -5.32 -6.12 3.28
N LYS A 77 -5.28 -7.38 2.88
CA LYS A 77 -4.08 -8.18 2.73
C LYS A 77 -3.47 -7.95 1.34
N HIS A 78 -2.14 -7.90 1.30
CA HIS A 78 -1.36 -7.88 0.08
C HIS A 78 -1.52 -9.21 -0.69
N CYS A 79 -1.65 -9.14 -2.01
CA CYS A 79 -1.96 -10.33 -2.83
C CYS A 79 -0.81 -11.35 -2.93
N ARG A 80 0.43 -10.96 -2.56
CA ARG A 80 1.63 -11.82 -2.73
C ARG A 80 2.43 -12.06 -1.46
N THR A 81 2.16 -11.31 -0.39
CA THR A 81 2.94 -11.37 0.84
C THR A 81 2.03 -11.47 2.06
N ASP A 82 2.60 -11.89 3.19
CA ASP A 82 1.92 -11.80 4.48
C ASP A 82 2.11 -10.40 5.06
N SER A 83 1.49 -9.43 4.39
CA SER A 83 1.44 -8.03 4.78
C SER A 83 0.02 -7.52 4.64
N TRP A 84 -0.37 -6.58 5.49
CA TRP A 84 -1.69 -5.99 5.53
C TRP A 84 -1.58 -4.47 5.63
N GLY A 85 -2.62 -3.79 5.16
CA GLY A 85 -2.83 -2.37 5.39
C GLY A 85 -4.20 -2.17 6.04
N ILE A 86 -4.28 -1.31 7.05
CA ILE A 86 -5.53 -0.93 7.72
C ILE A 86 -5.76 0.57 7.60
N LEU A 87 -6.96 0.97 7.21
CA LEU A 87 -7.38 2.36 7.09
C LEU A 87 -7.91 2.91 8.42
N SER A 88 -7.48 4.10 8.81
CA SER A 88 -7.96 4.84 9.98
C SER A 88 -8.01 6.35 9.70
N GLU A 89 -8.64 7.10 10.59
CA GLU A 89 -8.36 8.54 10.69
C GLU A 89 -6.92 8.76 11.13
N ASP A 90 -6.33 9.86 10.69
CA ASP A 90 -5.00 10.26 11.14
C ASP A 90 -5.10 10.94 12.52
N SER A 91 -4.54 10.29 13.55
CA SER A 91 -4.52 10.79 14.93
C SER A 91 -3.62 12.02 15.13
N SER A 92 -2.67 12.25 14.22
CA SER A 92 -1.70 13.34 14.27
C SER A 92 -2.17 14.57 13.46
N GLU A 93 -2.96 14.33 12.42
CA GLU A 93 -3.47 15.35 11.49
C GLU A 93 -5.00 15.23 11.35
N PRO A 94 -5.78 15.84 12.27
CA PRO A 94 -7.24 15.73 12.26
C PRO A 94 -7.87 16.11 10.92
N GLY A 95 -8.76 15.24 10.42
CA GLY A 95 -9.44 15.41 9.13
C GLY A 95 -8.73 14.73 7.95
N ARG A 96 -7.51 14.21 8.14
CA ARG A 96 -6.81 13.37 7.16
C ARG A 96 -7.00 11.89 7.47
N TYR A 97 -6.71 11.05 6.49
CA TYR A 97 -6.80 9.60 6.57
C TYR A 97 -5.41 9.00 6.55
N ARG A 98 -5.23 7.89 7.26
CA ARG A 98 -3.98 7.15 7.31
C ARG A 98 -4.26 5.71 7.00
N TRP A 99 -3.46 5.10 6.14
CA TRP A 99 -3.39 3.64 6.08
C TRP A 99 -2.06 3.18 6.68
N THR A 100 -2.13 2.17 7.54
CA THR A 100 -0.99 1.64 8.30
C THR A 100 -0.66 0.24 7.83
N MET A 101 0.60 0.02 7.45
CA MET A 101 1.15 -1.27 7.03
C MET A 101 1.64 -2.08 8.22
N PHE A 102 1.34 -3.38 8.20
CA PHE A 102 1.87 -4.33 9.17
C PHE A 102 2.09 -5.72 8.56
N GLY A 103 3.04 -6.46 9.13
CA GLY A 103 3.30 -7.87 8.87
C GLY A 103 2.91 -8.75 10.06
N LYS A 104 3.35 -10.01 10.05
CA LYS A 104 3.19 -10.92 11.21
C LYS A 104 3.97 -10.45 12.43
N ASP A 105 5.08 -9.76 12.21
CA ASP A 105 6.00 -9.22 13.21
C ASP A 105 5.66 -7.78 13.61
N GLY A 106 4.56 -7.20 13.12
CA GLY A 106 4.08 -5.91 13.59
C GLY A 106 4.16 -4.79 12.56
N PHE A 107 4.23 -3.56 13.06
CA PHE A 107 4.17 -2.34 12.26
C PHE A 107 5.39 -2.18 11.35
N THR A 108 5.15 -1.86 10.08
CA THR A 108 6.21 -1.64 9.09
C THR A 108 6.22 -0.24 8.50
N GLY A 109 5.09 0.48 8.50
CA GLY A 109 5.00 1.82 7.92
C GLY A 109 3.58 2.37 7.90
N HIS A 110 3.42 3.59 7.44
CA HIS A 110 2.12 4.20 7.18
C HIS A 110 2.24 5.29 6.12
N CYS A 111 1.10 5.68 5.56
CA CYS A 111 0.97 6.80 4.64
C CYS A 111 -0.30 7.58 4.99
N THR A 112 -0.23 8.90 4.89
CA THR A 112 -1.33 9.82 5.22
C THR A 112 -1.77 10.55 3.97
N GLN A 113 -3.07 10.54 3.71
CA GLN A 113 -3.72 11.14 2.55
C GLN A 113 -4.90 12.02 2.97
N ASP A 114 -5.34 12.88 2.06
CA ASP A 114 -6.42 13.84 2.35
C ASP A 114 -7.81 13.21 2.31
N THR A 115 -7.96 12.07 1.64
CA THR A 115 -9.23 11.34 1.52
C THR A 115 -9.04 9.84 1.69
N ALA A 116 -10.11 9.15 2.11
CA ALA A 116 -10.14 7.70 2.17
C ALA A 116 -9.90 7.05 0.80
N GLU A 117 -10.42 7.64 -0.28
CA GLU A 117 -10.19 7.15 -1.65
C GLU A 117 -8.71 7.14 -2.00
N LEU A 118 -7.97 8.21 -1.66
CA LEU A 118 -6.53 8.27 -1.91
C LEU A 118 -5.79 7.19 -1.12
N CYS A 119 -6.15 6.92 0.14
CA CYS A 119 -5.55 5.81 0.89
C CYS A 119 -5.84 4.45 0.23
N ILE A 120 -7.08 4.19 -0.18
CA ILE A 120 -7.48 2.92 -0.79
C ILE A 120 -6.82 2.75 -2.17
N GLY A 121 -6.70 3.83 -2.93
CA GLY A 121 -5.93 3.90 -4.17
C GLY A 121 -4.47 3.53 -3.97
N ASP A 122 -3.83 4.11 -2.97
CA ASP A 122 -2.43 3.86 -2.61
C ASP A 122 -2.21 2.40 -2.17
N MET A 123 -3.15 1.88 -1.37
CA MET A 123 -3.18 0.47 -0.97
C MET A 123 -3.32 -0.47 -2.18
N LEU A 124 -4.24 -0.18 -3.11
CA LEU A 124 -4.42 -0.97 -4.33
C LEU A 124 -3.16 -0.92 -5.19
N ASP A 125 -2.59 0.27 -5.35
CA ASP A 125 -1.36 0.52 -6.08
C ASP A 125 -0.21 -0.32 -5.54
N ASP A 126 -0.11 -0.46 -4.22
CA ASP A 126 0.88 -1.28 -3.53
C ASP A 126 0.50 -2.76 -3.41
N GLY A 127 -0.62 -3.21 -4.02
CA GLY A 127 -1.02 -4.61 -4.12
C GLY A 127 -1.90 -5.14 -2.97
N PHE A 128 -2.39 -4.26 -2.10
CA PHE A 128 -3.33 -4.60 -1.02
C PHE A 128 -4.76 -4.62 -1.57
N MET A 129 -5.31 -5.81 -1.78
CA MET A 129 -6.59 -5.97 -2.49
C MET A 129 -7.53 -7.04 -1.91
N ILE A 130 -7.06 -7.85 -0.96
CA ILE A 130 -7.84 -8.97 -0.42
C ILE A 130 -8.39 -8.57 0.95
N PRO A 131 -9.72 -8.48 1.16
CA PRO A 131 -10.28 -8.11 2.45
C PRO A 131 -9.94 -9.16 3.53
N ASP A 132 -9.40 -8.72 4.66
CA ASP A 132 -9.06 -9.58 5.80
C ASP A 132 -9.32 -8.82 7.11
N MET A 133 -10.60 -8.58 7.39
CA MET A 133 -11.05 -7.92 8.61
C MET A 133 -10.65 -8.77 9.83
N GLY A 134 -10.15 -8.13 10.89
CA GLY A 134 -9.71 -8.84 12.10
C GLY A 134 -8.25 -9.31 12.07
N ALA A 135 -7.51 -9.06 10.98
CA ALA A 135 -6.12 -9.50 10.87
C ALA A 135 -5.22 -8.87 11.93
N LEU A 136 -5.41 -7.59 12.24
CA LEU A 136 -4.63 -6.88 13.26
C LEU A 136 -4.84 -7.49 14.65
N GLU A 137 -6.10 -7.75 15.03
CA GLU A 137 -6.48 -8.37 16.30
C GLU A 137 -5.91 -9.78 16.41
N ARG A 138 -5.99 -10.56 15.32
CA ARG A 138 -5.45 -11.92 15.25
C ARG A 138 -3.92 -11.93 15.41
N LEU A 139 -3.20 -11.06 14.71
CA LEU A 139 -1.74 -11.04 14.69
C LEU A 139 -1.16 -10.40 15.95
N SER A 140 -1.79 -9.34 16.48
CA SER A 140 -1.30 -8.61 17.67
C SER A 140 -1.24 -9.45 18.95
N CYS A 141 -1.96 -10.57 18.99
CA CYS A 141 -1.95 -11.52 20.08
C CYS A 141 -0.82 -12.57 19.99
N THR A 142 0.00 -12.54 18.93
CA THR A 142 1.08 -13.52 18.72
C THR A 142 2.40 -13.10 19.38
N THR A 143 3.21 -14.09 19.76
CA THR A 143 4.57 -13.86 20.28
C THR A 143 5.48 -13.23 19.22
N GLU A 144 5.30 -13.58 17.95
CA GLU A 144 6.04 -13.00 16.82
C GLU A 144 5.80 -11.49 16.72
N TRP A 145 4.54 -11.07 16.82
CA TRP A 145 4.16 -9.65 16.86
C TRP A 145 4.75 -8.92 18.06
N GLN A 146 4.67 -9.51 19.25
CA GLN A 146 5.24 -8.89 20.47
C GLN A 146 6.73 -8.64 20.31
N ARG A 147 7.48 -9.63 19.80
CA ARG A 147 8.91 -9.48 19.50
C ARG A 147 9.16 -8.36 18.51
N GLY A 148 8.47 -8.36 17.38
CA GLY A 148 8.75 -7.38 16.33
C GLY A 148 8.31 -5.96 16.71
N MET A 149 7.29 -5.77 17.54
CA MET A 149 6.95 -4.47 18.11
C MET A 149 8.02 -3.94 19.07
N GLU A 150 8.66 -4.80 19.88
CA GLU A 150 9.81 -4.39 20.69
C GLU A 150 11.00 -3.96 19.82
N VAL A 151 11.29 -4.71 18.74
CA VAL A 151 12.31 -4.35 17.75
C VAL A 151 11.97 -3.01 17.09
N CYS A 152 10.70 -2.80 16.72
CA CYS A 152 10.22 -1.55 16.13
C CYS A 152 10.42 -0.36 17.07
N ALA A 153 10.17 -0.53 18.38
CA ALA A 153 10.41 0.51 19.38
C ALA A 153 11.90 0.90 19.49
N VAL A 154 12.81 -0.07 19.38
CA VAL A 154 14.26 0.17 19.34
C VAL A 154 14.65 0.97 18.09
N ILE A 155 14.16 0.57 16.90
CA ILE A 155 14.39 1.29 15.63
C ILE A 155 13.92 2.75 15.77
N GLN A 156 12.71 2.96 16.27
CA GLN A 156 12.13 4.30 16.43
C GLN A 156 12.92 5.16 17.43
N ALA A 157 13.40 4.58 18.53
CA ALA A 157 14.23 5.30 19.50
C ALA A 157 15.58 5.72 18.91
N CYS A 158 16.22 4.83 18.14
CA CYS A 158 17.47 5.11 17.44
C CYS A 158 17.29 6.21 16.38
N ASN A 159 16.26 6.10 15.54
CA ASN A 159 15.95 7.10 14.50
C ASN A 159 15.62 8.48 15.09
N ALA A 160 15.01 8.52 16.29
CA ALA A 160 14.73 9.76 17.01
C ALA A 160 15.95 10.33 17.77
N GLY A 161 17.13 9.72 17.66
CA GLY A 161 18.35 10.14 18.36
C GLY A 161 18.30 9.94 19.89
N ARG A 162 17.35 9.14 20.39
CA ARG A 162 17.21 8.82 21.81
C ARG A 162 18.06 7.61 22.23
N MET A 163 18.70 6.96 21.28
CA MET A 163 19.52 5.77 21.44
C MET A 163 20.62 5.77 20.37
N SER A 164 21.83 5.37 20.74
CA SER A 164 22.92 5.16 19.78
C SER A 164 22.74 3.86 19.00
N TRP A 165 23.41 3.75 17.85
CA TRP A 165 23.44 2.52 17.06
C TRP A 165 23.98 1.32 17.85
N GLN A 166 24.96 1.55 18.73
CA GLN A 166 25.53 0.48 19.54
C GLN A 166 24.51 -0.03 20.58
N GLU A 167 23.86 0.88 21.31
CA GLU A 167 22.80 0.51 22.26
C GLU A 167 21.64 -0.20 21.54
N ALA A 168 21.28 0.23 20.34
CA ALA A 168 20.24 -0.44 19.54
C ALA A 168 20.61 -1.89 19.21
N ASN A 169 21.86 -2.14 18.82
CA ASN A 169 22.35 -3.50 18.54
C ASN A 169 22.35 -4.38 19.79
N ASP A 170 22.78 -3.85 20.93
CA ASP A 170 22.75 -4.57 22.20
C ASP A 170 21.30 -4.94 22.57
N ARG A 171 20.35 -4.01 22.39
CA ARG A 171 18.92 -4.27 22.63
C ARG A 171 18.35 -5.31 21.67
N TYR A 172 18.73 -5.31 20.39
CA TYR A 172 18.32 -6.38 19.48
C TYR A 172 18.79 -7.76 19.96
N ALA A 173 20.04 -7.87 20.41
CA ALA A 173 20.57 -9.12 20.91
C ALA A 173 19.82 -9.61 22.18
N GLU A 174 19.50 -8.70 23.10
CA GLU A 174 18.70 -9.00 24.29
C GLU A 174 17.29 -9.50 23.96
N ILE A 175 16.60 -8.80 23.05
CA ILE A 175 15.25 -9.19 22.57
C ILE A 175 15.33 -10.58 21.93
N ASP A 176 16.27 -10.80 21.03
CA ASP A 176 16.47 -12.08 20.37
C ASP A 176 16.69 -13.22 21.36
N GLN A 177 17.56 -13.01 22.34
CA GLN A 177 17.85 -14.03 23.34
C GLN A 177 16.62 -14.37 24.17
N ARG A 178 15.85 -13.36 24.60
CA ARG A 178 14.63 -13.55 25.39
C ARG A 178 13.58 -14.37 24.64
N TYR A 179 13.31 -14.03 23.38
CA TYR A 179 12.30 -14.73 22.60
C TYR A 179 12.75 -16.11 22.13
N ARG A 180 14.05 -16.34 21.91
CA ARG A 180 14.58 -17.71 21.66
C ARG A 180 14.49 -18.61 22.88
N SER A 181 14.60 -18.05 24.08
CA SER A 181 14.56 -18.82 25.33
C SER A 181 13.13 -19.12 25.81
N ALA A 182 12.13 -18.44 25.24
CA ALA A 182 10.71 -18.57 25.58
C ALA A 182 9.90 -19.40 24.56
N ALA A 183 10.52 -19.79 23.44
CA ALA A 183 9.96 -20.66 22.40
C ALA A 183 10.32 -22.13 22.67
#